data_AF-A0A2C0ZC91-F1
#
_entry.id   AF-A0A2C0ZC91-F1
#
_cell.length_a   1.000
_cell.length_b   1.000
_cell.length_c   1.000
_cell.angle_alpha   90.00
_cell.angle_beta   90.00
_cell.angle_gamma   90.00
#
_symmetry.space_group_name_H-M   'P 1'
#
loop_
_entity.id
_entity.type
_entity.pdbx_description
1 polymer ?
#
loop_
_entity_poly.entity_id
_entity_poly.type
_entity_poly.pdbx_seq_one_letter_code
_entity_poly.pdbx_strand_id
1 'polypeptide(L)'
;MTKLTELYRYLKKKLGNSLGFTFIEMLLVLSLIIMLLILPINQVSKIEAEQKLTLFLQMLQNDIFLAQRNAVLMQIPTRIIFFQNKYEMHDNLLNPPIIIRNFDESILITYLTLKPPLRFNSDGNISSSGTISIKYKKSEYIITFYLGSGRFKYDRK
;
A
#
# COMPACT_ATOMS: atom_id res chain seq x y z
N MET A 1 48.99 51.42 24.00
CA MET A 1 48.59 50.44 25.05
C MET A 1 47.09 50.44 25.38
N THR A 2 46.39 51.58 25.30
CA THR A 2 44.96 51.73 25.67
C THR A 2 43.94 51.08 24.73
N LYS A 3 44.17 51.07 23.40
CA LYS A 3 43.23 50.44 22.45
C LYS A 3 43.15 48.92 22.61
N LEU A 4 44.25 48.28 22.98
CA LEU A 4 44.31 46.82 23.15
C LEU A 4 43.54 46.38 24.40
N THR A 5 43.60 47.17 25.47
CA THR A 5 42.87 46.91 26.71
C THR A 5 41.37 47.16 26.56
N GLU A 6 40.96 48.13 25.75
CA GLU A 6 39.54 48.32 25.41
C GLU A 6 38.99 47.21 24.54
N LEU A 7 39.75 46.76 23.54
CA LEU A 7 39.36 45.62 22.70
C LEU A 7 39.23 44.34 23.53
N TYR A 8 40.18 44.08 24.44
CA TYR A 8 40.11 42.95 25.36
C TYR A 8 38.87 43.02 26.27
N ARG A 9 38.55 44.21 26.79
CA ARG A 9 37.38 44.42 27.66
C ARG A 9 36.06 44.24 26.90
N TYR A 10 36.00 44.71 25.64
CA TYR A 10 34.86 44.50 24.74
C TYR A 10 34.66 43.00 24.42
N LEU A 11 35.73 42.29 24.06
CA LEU A 11 35.68 40.86 23.76
C LEU A 11 35.29 40.04 25.00
N LYS A 12 35.84 40.35 26.17
CA LYS A 12 35.50 39.68 27.44
C LYS A 12 34.03 39.90 27.84
N LYS A 13 33.50 41.11 27.64
CA LYS A 13 32.07 41.41 27.88
C LYS A 13 31.17 40.65 26.90
N LYS A 14 31.60 40.52 25.64
CA LYS A 14 30.87 39.76 24.61
C LYS A 14 30.93 38.25 24.85
N LEU A 15 32.06 37.73 25.33
CA LEU A 15 32.25 36.32 25.67
C LEU A 15 31.48 35.91 26.93
N GLY A 16 31.39 36.80 27.93
CA GLY A 16 30.60 36.57 29.15
C GLY A 16 29.09 36.62 28.96
N ASN A 17 28.62 36.99 27.76
CA ASN A 17 27.20 37.10 27.42
C ASN A 17 26.63 35.88 26.70
N SER A 18 27.40 34.81 26.48
CA SER A 18 26.84 33.53 26.03
C SER A 18 26.35 32.73 27.24
N LEU A 19 25.17 33.09 27.75
CA LEU A 19 24.46 32.28 28.74
C LEU A 19 24.11 30.94 28.07
N GLY A 20 24.81 29.87 28.45
CA GLY A 20 24.47 28.52 28.02
C GLY A 20 23.11 28.11 28.60
N PHE A 21 22.39 27.23 27.89
CA PHE A 21 21.13 26.70 28.38
C PHE A 21 21.34 25.93 29.68
N THR A 22 20.46 26.18 30.63
CA THR A 22 20.40 25.44 31.89
C THR A 22 19.92 24.01 31.63
N PHE A 23 20.24 23.11 32.55
CA PHE A 23 19.78 21.72 32.48
C PHE A 23 18.24 21.62 32.41
N ILE A 24 17.55 22.52 33.11
CA ILE A 24 16.08 22.55 33.10
C ILE A 24 15.53 23.02 31.75
N GLU A 25 16.15 23.99 31.08
CA GLU A 25 15.75 24.43 29.74
C GLU A 25 15.94 23.31 28.71
N MET A 26 17.03 22.54 28.81
CA MET A 26 17.25 21.39 27.93
C MET A 26 16.22 20.27 28.16
N LEU A 27 15.80 20.02 29.41
CA LEU A 27 14.72 19.08 29.73
C LEU A 27 13.37 19.56 29.19
N LEU A 28 13.08 20.86 29.28
CA LEU A 28 11.86 21.44 28.71
C LEU A 28 11.84 21.27 27.18
N VAL A 29 12.93 21.62 26.50
CA VAL A 29 13.07 21.43 25.05
C VAL A 29 12.90 19.96 24.67
N LEU A 30 13.53 19.04 25.42
CA LEU A 30 13.42 17.61 25.16
C LEU A 30 11.98 17.11 25.34
N SER A 31 11.26 17.57 26.37
CA SER A 31 9.87 17.18 26.59
C SER A 31 8.95 17.66 25.47
N LEU A 32 9.17 18.87 24.94
CA LEU A 32 8.45 19.39 23.78
C LEU A 32 8.74 18.57 22.52
N ILE A 33 10.00 18.19 22.28
CA ILE A 33 10.38 17.34 21.16
C ILE A 33 9.69 15.97 21.28
N ILE A 34 9.72 15.34 22.45
CA ILE A 34 9.06 14.04 22.68
C ILE A 34 7.55 14.14 22.42
N MET A 35 6.89 15.20 22.89
CA MET A 35 5.46 15.41 22.61
C MET A 35 5.18 15.53 21.10
N LEU A 36 6.00 16.27 20.36
CA LEU A 36 5.85 16.43 18.91
C LEU A 36 6.07 15.10 18.16
N LEU A 37 6.98 14.25 18.64
CA LEU A 37 7.28 12.95 18.01
C LEU A 37 6.18 11.89 18.20
N ILE A 38 5.31 12.03 19.21
CA ILE A 38 4.22 11.07 19.47
C ILE A 38 3.03 11.27 18.53
N LEU A 39 2.77 12.52 18.11
CA LEU A 39 1.63 12.88 17.25
C LEU A 39 1.54 12.10 15.91
N PRO A 40 2.63 11.84 15.16
CA PRO A 40 2.55 11.17 13.86
C PRO A 40 2.25 9.66 13.93
N ILE A 41 2.41 8.99 15.07
CA ILE A 41 2.37 7.52 15.16
C ILE A 41 1.02 6.95 14.68
N ASN A 42 -0.09 7.63 15.00
CA ASN A 42 -1.43 7.21 14.58
C ASN A 42 -1.72 7.44 13.09
N GLN A 43 -1.03 8.38 12.45
CA GLN A 43 -1.20 8.65 11.02
C GLN A 43 -0.44 7.63 10.18
N VAL A 44 0.76 7.23 10.61
CA VAL A 44 1.59 6.25 9.91
C VAL A 44 0.87 4.91 9.74
N SER A 45 0.20 4.40 10.77
CA SER A 45 -0.51 3.11 10.70
C SER A 45 -1.71 3.12 9.74
N LYS A 46 -2.39 4.27 9.57
CA LYS A 46 -3.47 4.43 8.59
C LYS A 46 -2.92 4.45 7.17
N ILE A 47 -1.84 5.20 6.96
CA ILE A 47 -1.18 5.32 5.65
C ILE A 47 -0.66 3.95 5.20
N GLU A 48 0.00 3.21 6.09
CA GLU A 48 0.50 1.87 5.80
C GLU A 48 -0.64 0.92 5.36
N ALA A 49 -1.79 0.99 6.04
CA ALA A 49 -2.94 0.14 5.72
C ALA A 49 -3.54 0.46 4.34
N GLU A 50 -3.70 1.74 4.00
CA GLU A 50 -4.20 2.14 2.68
C GLU A 50 -3.20 1.81 1.57
N GLN A 51 -1.90 1.94 1.83
CA GLN A 51 -0.84 1.57 0.90
C GLN A 51 -0.82 0.07 0.61
N LYS A 52 -0.91 -0.79 1.64
CA LYS A 52 -0.97 -2.26 1.44
C LYS A 52 -2.13 -2.67 0.54
N LEU A 53 -3.31 -2.13 0.78
CA LEU A 53 -4.48 -2.41 -0.05
C LEU A 53 -4.30 -1.89 -1.48
N THR A 54 -3.77 -0.68 -1.65
CA THR A 54 -3.51 -0.11 -2.98
C THR A 54 -2.53 -0.96 -3.78
N LEU A 55 -1.42 -1.39 -3.17
CA LEU A 55 -0.44 -2.26 -3.79
C LEU A 55 -1.04 -3.61 -4.18
N PHE A 56 -1.89 -4.18 -3.32
CA PHE A 56 -2.61 -5.41 -3.62
C PHE A 56 -3.54 -5.25 -4.84
N LEU A 57 -4.31 -4.16 -4.90
CA LEU A 57 -5.21 -3.89 -6.02
C LEU A 57 -4.44 -3.69 -7.34
N GLN A 58 -3.30 -2.99 -7.30
CA GLN A 58 -2.43 -2.81 -8.47
C GLN A 58 -1.81 -4.12 -8.95
N MET A 59 -1.33 -4.96 -8.02
CA MET A 59 -0.82 -6.29 -8.33
C MET A 59 -1.90 -7.16 -8.98
N LEU A 60 -3.10 -7.19 -8.39
CA LEU A 60 -4.23 -7.94 -8.91
C LEU A 60 -4.64 -7.44 -10.30
N GLN A 61 -4.67 -6.13 -10.51
CA GLN A 61 -4.95 -5.53 -11.82
C GLN A 61 -3.95 -6.01 -12.89
N ASN A 62 -2.66 -5.98 -12.59
CA ASN A 62 -1.61 -6.43 -13.50
C ASN A 62 -1.73 -7.93 -13.80
N ASP A 63 -1.99 -8.75 -12.78
CA ASP A 63 -2.15 -10.19 -12.96
C ASP A 63 -3.45 -10.56 -13.71
N ILE A 64 -4.52 -9.75 -13.60
CA ILE A 64 -5.72 -9.87 -14.45
C ILE A 64 -5.38 -9.62 -15.92
N PHE A 65 -4.66 -8.55 -16.24
CA PHE A 65 -4.24 -8.28 -17.62
C PHE A 65 -3.32 -9.38 -18.15
N LEU A 66 -2.44 -9.90 -17.31
CA LEU A 66 -1.58 -11.03 -17.66
C LEU A 66 -2.41 -12.28 -17.94
N ALA A 67 -3.44 -12.58 -17.13
CA ALA A 67 -4.32 -13.71 -17.35
C ALA A 67 -5.07 -13.62 -18.68
N GLN A 68 -5.57 -12.42 -19.02
CA GLN A 68 -6.21 -12.16 -20.32
C GLN A 68 -5.23 -12.38 -21.47
N ARG A 69 -4.04 -11.78 -21.40
CA ARG A 69 -3.01 -11.92 -22.44
C ARG A 69 -2.55 -13.36 -22.60
N ASN A 70 -2.33 -14.07 -21.49
CA ASN A 70 -1.95 -15.47 -21.51
C ASN A 70 -3.01 -16.32 -22.22
N ALA A 71 -4.29 -16.08 -21.92
CA ALA A 71 -5.39 -16.81 -22.56
C ALA A 71 -5.41 -16.60 -24.09
N VAL A 72 -5.16 -15.38 -24.55
CA VAL A 72 -5.07 -15.04 -25.99
C VAL A 72 -3.84 -15.66 -26.65
N LEU A 73 -2.67 -15.54 -26.04
CA LEU A 73 -1.41 -16.03 -26.63
C LEU A 73 -1.36 -17.55 -26.69
N MET A 74 -1.83 -18.22 -25.63
CA MET A 74 -1.80 -19.67 -25.52
C MET A 74 -3.05 -20.33 -26.12
N GLN A 75 -4.06 -19.55 -26.50
CA GLN A 75 -5.35 -20.02 -27.02
C GLN A 75 -6.05 -21.02 -26.08
N ILE A 76 -5.86 -20.86 -24.77
CA ILE A 76 -6.46 -21.71 -23.74
C ILE A 76 -7.05 -20.87 -22.60
N PRO A 77 -8.16 -21.30 -21.97
CA PRO A 77 -8.75 -20.55 -20.87
C PRO A 77 -7.77 -20.39 -19.70
N THR A 78 -7.64 -19.17 -19.18
CA THR A 78 -6.83 -18.87 -18.00
C THR A 78 -7.74 -18.44 -16.85
N ARG A 79 -7.44 -18.85 -15.62
CA ARG A 79 -8.27 -18.56 -14.45
C ARG A 79 -7.44 -18.09 -13.26
N ILE A 80 -8.01 -17.22 -12.44
CA ILE A 80 -7.48 -16.78 -11.15
C ILE A 80 -8.36 -17.36 -10.05
N ILE A 81 -7.74 -18.07 -9.11
CA ILE A 81 -8.41 -18.73 -7.99
C ILE A 81 -7.95 -18.04 -6.71
N PHE A 82 -8.90 -17.43 -5.99
CA PHE A 82 -8.66 -16.79 -4.71
C PHE A 82 -8.78 -17.80 -3.57
N PHE A 83 -7.78 -17.81 -2.69
CA PHE A 83 -7.77 -18.49 -1.40
C PHE A 83 -7.69 -17.45 -0.27
N GLN A 84 -7.56 -17.90 0.98
CA GLN A 84 -7.60 -17.02 2.15
C GLN A 84 -6.45 -16.01 2.22
N ASN A 85 -5.22 -16.41 1.89
CA ASN A 85 -4.02 -15.57 1.98
C ASN A 85 -3.17 -15.57 0.70
N LYS A 86 -3.69 -16.17 -0.37
CA LYS A 86 -3.03 -16.22 -1.67
C LYS A 86 -4.03 -16.32 -2.80
N TYR A 87 -3.59 -16.01 -4.00
CA TYR A 87 -4.29 -16.40 -5.21
C TYR A 87 -3.32 -17.02 -6.21
N GLU A 88 -3.88 -17.82 -7.10
CA GLU A 88 -3.12 -18.56 -8.10
C GLU A 88 -3.72 -18.36 -9.48
N MET A 89 -2.85 -18.20 -10.48
CA MET A 89 -3.22 -18.13 -11.89
C MET A 89 -2.90 -19.46 -12.58
N HIS A 90 -3.88 -20.03 -13.26
CA HIS A 90 -3.78 -21.34 -13.92
C HIS A 90 -4.34 -21.27 -15.34
N ASP A 91 -3.61 -21.74 -16.33
CA ASP A 91 -4.16 -22.08 -17.65
C ASP A 91 -4.67 -23.53 -17.68
N ASN A 92 -3.94 -24.45 -17.03
CA ASN A 92 -4.30 -25.84 -16.83
C ASN A 92 -4.15 -26.23 -15.35
N LEU A 93 -5.20 -26.78 -14.74
CA LEU A 93 -5.18 -27.22 -13.34
C LEU A 93 -4.32 -28.46 -13.08
N LEU A 94 -3.95 -29.19 -14.13
CA LEU A 94 -3.05 -30.34 -14.02
C LEU A 94 -1.59 -29.91 -13.93
N ASN A 95 -1.29 -28.66 -14.29
CA ASN A 95 0.04 -28.09 -14.24
C ASN A 95 0.20 -27.22 -12.97
N PRO A 96 1.45 -26.94 -12.56
CA PRO A 96 1.71 -25.91 -11.57
C PRO A 96 1.12 -24.56 -11.99
N PRO A 97 0.69 -23.72 -11.03
CA PRO A 97 0.22 -22.38 -11.34
C PRO A 97 1.30 -21.56 -12.05
N ILE A 98 0.88 -20.74 -13.02
CA ILE A 98 1.73 -19.78 -13.71
C ILE A 98 2.25 -18.74 -12.70
N ILE A 99 1.37 -18.33 -11.78
CA ILE A 99 1.68 -17.37 -10.72
C ILE A 99 1.04 -17.82 -9.41
N ILE A 100 1.79 -17.63 -8.32
CA ILE A 100 1.28 -17.63 -6.95
C ILE A 100 1.57 -16.26 -6.35
N ARG A 101 0.55 -15.58 -5.84
CA ARG A 101 0.70 -14.34 -5.06
C ARG A 101 0.21 -14.55 -3.65
N ASN A 102 1.08 -14.37 -2.68
CA ASN A 102 0.70 -14.28 -1.28
C ASN A 102 0.37 -12.82 -0.95
N PHE A 103 -0.62 -12.63 -0.08
CA PHE A 103 -1.04 -11.31 0.38
C PHE A 103 -1.39 -11.37 1.88
N ASP A 104 -1.56 -10.20 2.49
CA ASP A 104 -1.88 -10.06 3.91
C ASP A 104 -3.17 -10.82 4.25
N GLU A 105 -3.14 -11.71 5.24
CA GLU A 105 -4.26 -12.59 5.61
C GLU A 105 -5.51 -11.83 6.09
N SER A 106 -5.34 -10.55 6.45
CA SER A 106 -6.46 -9.68 6.80
C SER A 106 -7.15 -9.03 5.60
N ILE A 107 -6.68 -9.30 4.37
CA ILE A 107 -7.41 -8.99 3.13
C ILE A 107 -8.44 -10.09 2.89
N LEU A 108 -9.72 -9.71 2.91
CA LEU A 108 -10.84 -10.60 2.66
C LEU A 108 -11.37 -10.39 1.25
N ILE A 109 -11.36 -11.45 0.44
CA ILE A 109 -11.90 -11.45 -0.92
C ILE A 109 -13.20 -12.24 -0.90
N THR A 110 -14.31 -11.60 -1.29
CA THR A 110 -15.64 -12.22 -1.29
C THR A 110 -16.26 -12.12 -2.68
N TYR A 111 -16.66 -13.26 -3.24
CA TYR A 111 -17.47 -13.29 -4.44
C TYR A 111 -18.88 -12.78 -4.10
N LEU A 112 -19.32 -11.72 -4.76
CA LEU A 112 -20.66 -11.18 -4.59
C LEU A 112 -21.59 -11.77 -5.66
N THR A 113 -21.42 -11.34 -6.90
CA THR A 113 -22.22 -11.84 -8.05
C THR A 113 -21.38 -12.59 -9.08
N LEU A 114 -20.05 -12.41 -9.06
CA LEU A 114 -19.16 -13.16 -9.94
C LEU A 114 -19.13 -14.63 -9.53
N LYS A 115 -19.31 -15.55 -10.48
CA LYS A 115 -19.15 -16.99 -10.22
C LYS A 115 -17.66 -17.35 -10.13
N PRO A 116 -17.20 -18.00 -9.06
CA PRO A 116 -15.81 -18.47 -8.97
C PRO A 116 -15.55 -19.62 -9.97
N PRO A 117 -14.32 -19.74 -10.52
CA PRO A 117 -13.20 -18.80 -10.40
C PRO A 117 -13.34 -17.62 -11.38
N LEU A 118 -12.52 -16.57 -11.19
CA LEU A 118 -12.37 -15.53 -12.19
C LEU A 118 -11.70 -16.13 -13.44
N ARG A 119 -12.45 -16.29 -14.53
CA ARG A 119 -12.00 -17.04 -15.72
C ARG A 119 -12.06 -16.18 -16.98
N PHE A 120 -11.01 -16.31 -17.78
CA PHE A 120 -10.86 -15.73 -19.10
C PHE A 120 -10.83 -16.84 -20.14
N ASN A 121 -11.56 -16.63 -21.23
CA ASN A 121 -11.62 -17.55 -22.37
C ASN A 121 -10.39 -17.36 -23.28
N SER A 122 -10.21 -18.24 -24.27
CA SER A 122 -9.06 -18.21 -25.20
C SER A 122 -8.99 -16.96 -26.08
N ASP A 123 -10.07 -16.18 -26.14
CA ASP A 123 -10.16 -14.87 -26.78
C ASP A 123 -9.83 -13.70 -25.81
N GLY A 124 -9.46 -14.01 -24.56
CA GLY A 124 -9.10 -13.03 -23.53
C GLY A 124 -10.29 -12.39 -22.82
N ASN A 125 -11.51 -12.71 -23.23
CA ASN A 125 -12.73 -12.17 -22.64
C ASN A 125 -13.05 -12.89 -21.33
N ILE A 126 -13.63 -12.17 -20.37
CA ILE A 126 -14.10 -12.78 -19.13
C ILE A 126 -15.30 -13.71 -19.43
N SER A 127 -15.33 -14.89 -18.82
CA SER A 127 -16.38 -15.88 -19.07
C SER A 127 -17.73 -15.50 -18.47
N SER A 128 -17.74 -14.64 -17.46
CA SER A 128 -18.94 -14.23 -16.73
C SER A 128 -18.75 -12.82 -16.15
N SER A 129 -19.77 -11.98 -16.29
CA SER A 129 -19.82 -10.71 -15.55
C SER A 129 -20.12 -10.95 -14.07
N GLY A 130 -19.77 -9.98 -13.24
CA GLY A 130 -20.14 -9.97 -11.84
C GLY A 130 -19.20 -9.14 -11.01
N THR A 131 -19.37 -9.21 -9.70
CA THR A 131 -18.63 -8.40 -8.73
C THR A 131 -17.94 -9.26 -7.68
N ILE A 132 -16.79 -8.77 -7.21
CA ILE A 132 -16.13 -9.24 -5.99
C ILE A 132 -15.90 -8.05 -5.05
N SER A 133 -15.94 -8.30 -3.75
CA SER A 133 -15.53 -7.35 -2.71
C SER A 133 -14.14 -7.71 -2.19
N ILE A 134 -13.30 -6.69 -2.04
CA ILE A 134 -11.99 -6.79 -1.40
C ILE A 134 -12.00 -5.84 -0.21
N LYS A 135 -11.90 -6.42 0.98
CA LYS A 135 -11.95 -5.68 2.25
C LYS A 135 -10.65 -5.82 3.01
N TYR A 136 -10.12 -4.71 3.49
CA TYR A 136 -8.97 -4.66 4.38
C TYR A 136 -9.20 -3.63 5.49
N LYS A 137 -9.26 -4.09 6.75
CA LYS A 137 -9.59 -3.25 7.91
C LYS A 137 -10.90 -2.47 7.69
N LYS A 138 -10.83 -1.15 7.52
CA LYS A 138 -11.97 -0.24 7.33
C LYS A 138 -12.24 0.13 5.87
N SER A 139 -11.41 -0.35 4.94
CA SER A 139 -11.51 -0.03 3.52
C SER A 139 -12.11 -1.21 2.76
N GLU A 140 -13.08 -0.95 1.89
CA GLU A 140 -13.71 -1.93 1.02
C GLU A 140 -13.73 -1.41 -0.41
N TYR A 141 -13.32 -2.26 -1.35
CA TYR A 141 -13.38 -2.01 -2.79
C TYR A 141 -14.25 -3.07 -3.45
N ILE A 142 -15.18 -2.62 -4.29
CA ILE A 142 -15.96 -3.48 -5.16
C ILE A 142 -15.32 -3.47 -6.54
N ILE A 143 -14.88 -4.63 -7.02
CA ILE A 143 -14.47 -4.80 -8.41
C ILE A 143 -15.65 -5.32 -9.19
N THR A 144 -16.04 -4.58 -10.22
CA THR A 144 -17.07 -4.98 -11.18
C THR A 144 -16.43 -5.43 -12.48
N PHE A 145 -16.66 -6.67 -12.88
CA PHE A 145 -16.25 -7.22 -14.15
C PHE A 145 -17.42 -7.24 -15.14
N TYR A 146 -17.23 -6.61 -16.29
CA TYR A 146 -18.22 -6.54 -17.35
C TYR A 146 -17.98 -7.65 -18.39
N LEU A 147 -19.06 -8.21 -18.93
CA LEU A 147 -18.98 -9.18 -20.02
C LEU A 147 -18.43 -8.50 -21.30
N GLY A 148 -17.69 -9.26 -22.12
CA GLY A 148 -17.06 -8.76 -23.34
C GLY A 148 -15.56 -8.53 -23.14
N SER A 149 -15.04 -7.42 -23.68
CA SER A 149 -13.61 -7.06 -23.86
C SER A 149 -12.74 -6.98 -22.60
N GLY A 150 -13.15 -7.59 -21.48
CA GLY A 150 -12.33 -7.68 -20.29
C GLY A 150 -12.28 -6.39 -19.46
N ARG A 151 -13.27 -5.51 -19.60
CA ARG A 151 -13.35 -4.27 -18.81
C ARG A 151 -13.73 -4.57 -17.36
N PHE A 152 -13.07 -3.91 -16.43
CA PHE A 152 -13.43 -3.93 -15.02
C PHE A 152 -13.24 -2.56 -14.38
N LYS A 153 -13.96 -2.31 -13.29
CA LYS A 153 -13.94 -1.04 -12.54
C LYS A 153 -13.75 -1.32 -11.05
N TYR A 154 -12.94 -0.49 -10.40
CA TYR A 154 -12.81 -0.44 -8.94
C TYR A 154 -13.65 0.70 -8.39
N ASP A 155 -14.59 0.38 -7.51
CA ASP A 155 -15.37 1.37 -6.76
C ASP A 155 -15.05 1.25 -5.27
N ARG A 156 -14.61 2.35 -4.65
CA ARG A 156 -14.41 2.43 -3.19
C ARG A 156 -15.77 2.63 -2.53
N LYS A 157 -16.06 1.86 -1.50
CA LYS A 157 -17.27 1.99 -0.68
C LYS A 157 -17.03 2.88 0.54
#